data_AF-A0A821L0Y0-F1
#
_entry.id   AF-A0A821L0Y0-F1
#
_cell.length_a   1.000
_cell.length_b   1.000
_cell.length_c   1.000
_cell.angle_alpha   90.00
_cell.angle_beta   90.00
_cell.angle_gamma   90.00
#
_symmetry.space_group_name_H-M   'P 1'
#
loop_
_entity.id
_entity.type
_entity.pdbx_description
1 polymer ?
#
loop_
_entity_poly.entity_id
_entity_poly.type
_entity_poly.pdbx_seq_one_letter_code
_entity_poly.pdbx_strand_id
1 'polypeptide(L)'
;TLRNFFILCKGNSDRWNTTTNTTYHTTSIEYDNDWYYTKNLLINKRKSSSTSYYLYAQTMYEEKNCLCIQNFIHLFYKPKAYFRFSLLVLFTYTVSFLVLYYLTCSVIFSSTFTLRLIMNLTGNIIIKLINITNINLSIKSFENLSFENEIYLSCLLSFIIYVIQLLLGLKKYQTDMLDYYQGKYYKKKQDFISSSSVLQKSFHYSGYQVGYLAYGFIVINYFMFIICLVFKLLFIHPLLTKILLKIIAPMIILFALKHIIVYCLTKYFFLRI
;
A
#
# COMPACT_ATOMS: atom_id res chain seq x y z
N THR A 1 -2.93 -18.55 23.32
CA THR A 1 -2.02 -18.27 24.44
C THR A 1 -1.57 -16.82 24.37
N LEU A 2 -2.36 -15.91 24.93
CA LEU A 2 -2.01 -14.48 25.02
C LEU A 2 -1.00 -14.31 26.15
N ARG A 3 0.23 -13.91 25.82
CA ARG A 3 1.24 -13.51 26.81
C ARG A 3 0.85 -12.13 27.34
N ASN A 4 0.23 -12.09 28.51
CA ASN A 4 0.09 -10.89 29.31
C ASN A 4 1.48 -10.48 29.82
N PHE A 5 2.04 -9.40 29.29
CA PHE A 5 3.18 -8.74 29.90
C PHE A 5 2.68 -7.89 31.07
N PHE A 6 2.82 -8.41 32.29
CA PHE A 6 2.70 -7.62 33.51
C PHE A 6 4.02 -6.88 33.74
N ILE A 7 4.02 -5.58 33.49
CA ILE A 7 5.08 -4.70 33.97
C ILE A 7 4.67 -4.25 35.38
N LEU A 8 5.28 -4.85 36.40
CA LEU A 8 5.16 -4.40 37.78
C LEU A 8 5.94 -3.09 37.95
N CYS A 9 5.25 -1.97 37.84
CA CYS A 9 5.79 -0.69 38.28
C CYS A 9 5.71 -0.62 39.82
N LYS A 10 6.85 -0.76 40.50
CA LYS A 10 6.98 -0.49 41.93
C LYS A 10 6.76 1.00 42.17
N GLY A 11 5.55 1.38 42.55
CA GLY A 11 5.24 2.75 42.98
C GLY A 11 5.92 3.04 44.30
N ASN A 12 6.97 3.88 44.29
CA ASN A 12 7.51 4.48 45.51
C ASN A 12 6.54 5.58 45.96
N SER A 13 5.63 5.23 46.87
CA SER A 13 4.74 6.17 47.54
C SER A 13 5.43 6.69 48.81
N ASP A 14 6.43 7.56 48.64
CA ASP A 14 6.93 8.37 49.75
C ASP A 14 5.95 9.52 50.03
N ARG A 15 4.73 9.17 50.48
CA ARG A 15 3.79 10.11 51.12
C ARG A 15 2.56 9.42 51.71
N TRP A 16 2.74 8.56 52.71
CA TRP A 16 1.67 8.29 53.68
C TRP A 16 2.25 8.28 55.08
N ASN A 17 1.97 9.36 55.83
CA ASN A 17 1.85 9.23 57.27
C ASN A 17 0.62 8.34 57.53
N THR A 18 0.88 7.22 58.20
CA THR A 18 0.03 6.57 59.21
C THR A 18 -1.49 6.63 58.98
N THR A 19 -2.07 5.55 58.46
CA THR A 19 -2.89 4.61 59.23
C THR A 19 -3.42 3.50 58.33
N THR A 20 -3.27 2.29 58.81
CA THR A 20 -3.78 0.99 58.35
C THR A 20 -5.14 1.00 57.64
N ASN A 21 -5.18 0.52 56.40
CA ASN A 21 -6.10 -0.54 55.94
C ASN A 21 -5.81 -0.88 54.47
N THR A 22 -5.34 -2.10 54.23
CA THR A 22 -5.10 -2.66 52.90
C THR A 22 -6.44 -2.94 52.22
N THR A 23 -6.91 -1.97 51.43
CA THR A 23 -7.97 -2.19 50.43
C THR A 23 -7.29 -2.39 49.08
N TYR A 24 -7.41 -3.59 48.52
CA TYR A 24 -7.03 -3.86 47.14
C TYR A 24 -8.06 -3.19 46.23
N HIS A 25 -7.76 -1.96 45.79
CA HIS A 25 -8.46 -1.36 44.66
C HIS A 25 -7.95 -2.01 43.37
N THR A 26 -8.75 -2.92 42.81
CA THR A 26 -8.63 -3.32 41.41
C THR A 26 -9.15 -2.19 40.54
N THR A 27 -8.34 -1.17 40.28
CA THR A 27 -8.60 -0.25 39.18
C THR A 27 -8.20 -0.95 37.90
N SER A 28 -9.18 -1.35 37.09
CA SER A 28 -8.98 -1.64 35.67
C SER A 28 -8.47 -0.36 35.02
N ILE A 29 -7.15 -0.26 34.84
CA ILE A 29 -6.53 0.83 34.11
C ILE A 29 -6.91 0.63 32.65
N GLU A 30 -7.91 1.38 32.21
CA GLU A 30 -8.22 1.63 30.81
C GLU A 30 -6.96 2.20 30.14
N TYR A 31 -6.52 1.55 29.07
CA TYR A 31 -5.37 1.91 28.22
C TYR A 31 -5.63 3.18 27.39
N ASP A 32 -6.24 4.20 27.98
CA ASP A 32 -6.50 5.49 27.33
C ASP A 32 -5.48 6.54 27.79
N ASN A 33 -4.57 6.92 26.87
CA ASN A 33 -3.75 8.15 26.87
C ASN A 33 -2.40 8.22 27.63
N ASP A 34 -1.82 7.12 28.09
CA ASP A 34 -0.56 7.15 28.87
C ASP A 34 0.75 7.46 28.13
N TRP A 35 0.73 7.62 26.80
CA TRP A 35 1.96 7.92 26.05
C TRP A 35 2.53 9.31 26.36
N TYR A 36 1.66 10.28 26.69
CA TYR A 36 2.10 11.62 27.10
C TYR A 36 2.59 11.67 28.55
N TYR A 37 2.06 10.81 29.44
CA TYR A 37 2.44 10.76 30.85
C TYR A 37 3.79 10.06 31.08
N THR A 38 4.08 8.99 30.33
CA THR A 38 5.37 8.29 30.38
C THR A 38 6.54 9.17 29.91
N LYS A 39 6.30 10.07 28.96
CA LYS A 39 7.29 11.04 28.46
C LYS A 39 7.81 11.99 29.56
N ASN A 40 6.94 12.47 30.44
CA ASN A 40 7.35 13.38 31.53
C ASN A 40 8.10 12.67 32.67
N LEU A 41 7.81 11.39 32.91
CA LEU A 41 8.49 10.59 33.93
C LEU A 41 9.94 10.24 33.56
N LEU A 42 10.22 10.01 32.27
CA LEU A 42 11.57 9.68 31.79
C LEU A 42 12.51 10.89 31.75
N ILE A 43 11.98 12.09 31.52
CA ILE A 43 12.78 13.33 31.46
C ILE A 43 13.35 13.69 32.84
N ASN A 44 12.70 13.30 33.93
CA ASN A 44 13.13 13.62 35.30
C ASN A 44 14.21 12.70 35.88
N LYS A 45 14.57 11.59 35.22
CA LYS A 45 15.68 10.69 35.67
C LYS A 45 17.06 11.07 35.12
N ARG A 46 17.23 12.33 34.68
CA ARG A 46 18.37 12.84 33.91
C ARG A 46 19.75 12.91 34.58
N LYS A 47 19.98 12.31 35.74
CA LYS A 47 21.26 12.46 36.45
C LYS A 47 21.72 11.20 37.18
N SER A 48 22.11 10.15 36.45
CA SER A 48 23.24 9.28 36.84
C SER A 48 23.46 8.17 35.82
N SER A 49 24.72 7.93 35.46
CA SER A 49 25.28 6.80 34.68
C SER A 49 25.32 6.92 33.16
N SER A 50 26.50 6.64 32.58
CA SER A 50 26.83 6.60 31.15
C SER A 50 26.12 5.49 30.38
N THR A 51 25.65 4.44 31.06
CA THR A 51 24.82 3.37 30.48
C THR A 51 23.41 3.84 30.10
N SER A 52 22.92 4.93 30.71
CA SER A 52 21.62 5.51 30.37
C SER A 52 21.61 6.23 29.00
N TYR A 53 22.77 6.64 28.47
CA TYR A 53 22.86 7.30 27.16
C TYR A 53 22.66 6.34 25.98
N TYR A 54 23.17 5.11 26.07
CA TYR A 54 22.98 4.09 25.03
C TYR A 54 21.52 3.61 24.98
N LEU A 55 20.90 3.41 26.14
CA LEU A 55 19.47 3.10 26.26
C LEU A 55 18.59 4.27 25.77
N TYR A 56 19.00 5.52 25.98
CA TYR A 56 18.33 6.70 25.45
C TYR A 56 18.43 6.83 23.93
N ALA A 57 19.61 6.55 23.35
CA ALA A 57 19.79 6.56 21.90
C ALA A 57 18.97 5.45 21.22
N GLN A 58 18.89 4.26 21.83
CA GLN A 58 18.08 3.15 21.35
C GLN A 58 16.58 3.46 21.44
N THR A 59 16.10 4.01 22.57
CA THR A 59 14.71 4.44 22.73
C THR A 59 14.32 5.58 21.78
N MET A 60 15.23 6.52 21.48
CA MET A 60 15.01 7.57 20.47
C MET A 60 14.93 7.03 19.03
N TYR A 61 15.73 6.01 18.70
CA TYR A 61 15.67 5.36 17.38
C TYR A 61 14.38 4.52 17.23
N GLU A 62 13.99 3.82 18.28
CA GLU A 62 12.71 3.11 18.36
C GLU A 62 11.52 4.08 18.28
N GLU A 63 11.55 5.23 18.97
CA GLU A 63 10.51 6.26 18.88
C GLU A 63 10.37 6.83 17.46
N LYS A 64 11.47 7.12 16.76
CA LYS A 64 11.42 7.62 15.37
C LYS A 64 10.85 6.57 14.40
N ASN A 65 11.22 5.31 14.55
CA ASN A 65 10.68 4.23 13.73
C ASN A 65 9.19 4.00 14.02
N CYS A 66 8.78 4.06 15.30
CA CYS A 66 7.38 4.01 15.69
C CYS A 66 6.58 5.18 15.11
N LEU A 67 7.14 6.39 15.06
CA LEU A 67 6.49 7.57 14.48
C LEU A 67 6.32 7.45 12.95
N CYS A 68 7.33 6.91 12.27
CA CYS A 68 7.26 6.64 10.83
C CYS A 68 6.20 5.57 10.51
N ILE A 69 6.20 4.47 11.26
CA ILE A 69 5.21 3.39 11.14
C ILE A 69 3.81 3.91 11.48
N GLN A 70 3.65 4.74 12.51
CA GLN A 70 2.37 5.37 12.85
C GLN A 70 1.88 6.31 11.75
N ASN A 71 2.76 7.13 11.17
CA ASN A 71 2.40 7.99 10.04
C ASN A 71 2.00 7.18 8.80
N PHE A 72 2.70 6.08 8.54
CA PHE A 72 2.37 5.14 7.48
C PHE A 72 1.02 4.45 7.73
N ILE A 73 0.77 3.97 8.95
CA ILE A 73 -0.51 3.38 9.33
C ILE A 73 -1.62 4.43 9.23
N HIS A 74 -1.37 5.68 9.67
CA HIS A 74 -2.34 6.78 9.59
C HIS A 74 -2.72 7.16 8.16
N LEU A 75 -1.87 6.91 7.17
CA LEU A 75 -2.24 7.07 5.76
C LEU A 75 -3.41 6.14 5.39
N PHE A 76 -3.41 4.90 5.89
CA PHE A 76 -4.37 3.86 5.53
C PHE A 76 -5.52 3.70 6.53
N TYR A 77 -5.28 3.90 7.83
CA TYR A 77 -6.26 3.71 8.87
C TYR A 77 -6.03 4.68 10.03
N LYS A 78 -7.07 5.45 10.37
CA LYS A 78 -7.09 6.24 11.60
C LYS A 78 -7.97 5.50 12.61
N PRO A 79 -7.38 4.84 13.64
CA PRO A 79 -8.17 4.20 14.67
C PRO A 79 -9.06 5.27 15.33
N LYS A 80 -10.36 4.99 15.39
CA LYS A 80 -11.33 5.78 16.14
C LYS A 80 -11.91 4.86 17.20
N ALA A 81 -11.80 5.24 18.48
CA ALA A 81 -12.21 4.40 19.60
C ALA A 81 -13.66 3.88 19.49
N TYR A 82 -14.54 4.68 18.88
CA TYR A 82 -15.97 4.38 18.75
C TYR A 82 -16.38 3.71 17.44
N PHE A 83 -15.43 3.39 16.54
CA PHE A 83 -15.75 2.76 15.25
C PHE A 83 -15.21 1.34 15.19
N ARG A 84 -16.08 0.40 14.81
CA ARG A 84 -15.71 -0.99 14.53
C ARG A 84 -16.26 -1.39 13.17
N PHE A 85 -15.43 -2.05 12.36
CA PHE A 85 -15.89 -2.61 11.09
C PHE A 85 -16.88 -3.76 11.35
N SER A 86 -17.84 -3.92 10.43
CA SER A 86 -18.70 -5.10 10.46
C SER A 86 -17.89 -6.36 10.14
N LEU A 87 -18.28 -7.46 10.76
CA LEU A 87 -17.66 -8.77 10.58
C LEU A 87 -17.67 -9.19 9.09
N LEU A 88 -18.78 -8.92 8.40
CA LEU A 88 -18.93 -9.19 6.96
C LEU A 88 -17.84 -8.48 6.15
N VAL A 89 -17.62 -7.18 6.37
CA VAL A 89 -16.61 -6.41 5.64
C VAL A 89 -15.22 -6.90 5.96
N LEU A 90 -14.93 -7.19 7.23
CA LEU A 90 -13.63 -7.72 7.61
C LEU A 90 -13.35 -9.05 6.89
N PHE A 91 -14.34 -9.95 6.81
CA PHE A 91 -14.21 -11.18 6.04
C PHE A 91 -14.09 -10.96 4.53
N THR A 92 -14.86 -10.06 3.94
CA THR A 92 -14.76 -9.77 2.51
C THR A 92 -13.36 -9.26 2.15
N TYR A 93 -12.78 -8.39 2.98
CA TYR A 93 -11.44 -7.88 2.75
C TYR A 93 -10.35 -8.94 2.98
N THR A 94 -10.46 -9.79 4.00
CA THR A 94 -9.49 -10.89 4.19
C THR A 94 -9.54 -11.89 3.04
N VAL A 95 -10.73 -12.26 2.57
CA VAL A 95 -10.91 -13.10 1.38
C VAL A 95 -10.35 -12.39 0.13
N SER A 96 -10.57 -11.08 -0.01
CA SER A 96 -10.01 -10.29 -1.12
C SER A 96 -8.47 -10.34 -1.14
N PHE A 97 -7.82 -10.20 0.02
CA PHE A 97 -6.36 -10.32 0.13
C PHE A 97 -5.87 -11.73 -0.21
N LEU A 98 -6.56 -12.77 0.25
CA LEU A 98 -6.23 -14.16 -0.04
C LEU A 98 -6.35 -14.48 -1.53
N VAL A 99 -7.43 -14.01 -2.16
CA VAL A 99 -7.64 -14.16 -3.61
C VAL A 99 -6.59 -13.40 -4.40
N LEU A 100 -6.25 -12.17 -3.99
CA LEU A 100 -5.18 -11.39 -4.63
C LEU A 100 -3.83 -12.12 -4.57
N TYR A 101 -3.49 -12.67 -3.41
CA TYR A 101 -2.28 -13.49 -3.23
C TYR A 101 -2.29 -14.72 -4.15
N TYR A 102 -3.39 -15.48 -4.13
CA TYR A 102 -3.53 -16.68 -4.93
C TYR A 102 -3.44 -16.39 -6.44
N LEU A 103 -4.12 -15.35 -6.91
CA LEU A 103 -4.06 -14.90 -8.30
C LEU A 103 -2.64 -14.49 -8.70
N THR A 104 -1.94 -13.76 -7.85
CA THR A 104 -0.56 -13.33 -8.12
C THR A 104 0.36 -14.55 -8.30
N CYS A 105 0.30 -15.51 -7.37
CA CYS A 105 1.07 -16.74 -7.47
C CYS A 105 0.69 -17.57 -8.71
N SER A 106 -0.61 -17.68 -9.00
CA SER A 106 -1.14 -18.42 -10.14
C SER A 106 -0.67 -17.82 -11.47
N VAL A 107 -0.72 -16.48 -11.61
CA VAL A 107 -0.24 -15.78 -12.81
C VAL A 107 1.25 -15.96 -12.99
N ILE A 108 2.06 -15.81 -11.93
CA ILE A 108 3.52 -16.02 -12.00
C ILE A 108 3.82 -17.45 -12.45
N PHE A 109 3.23 -18.46 -11.80
CA PHE A 109 3.46 -19.86 -12.12
C PHE A 109 3.00 -20.20 -13.55
N SER A 110 1.80 -19.80 -13.94
CA SER A 110 1.25 -20.08 -15.26
C SER A 110 2.03 -19.36 -16.37
N SER A 111 2.39 -18.09 -16.16
CA SER A 111 3.11 -17.30 -17.16
C SER A 111 4.55 -17.77 -17.34
N THR A 112 5.25 -18.13 -16.26
CA THR A 112 6.61 -18.67 -16.35
C THR A 112 6.63 -20.05 -17.00
N PHE A 113 5.66 -20.91 -16.66
CA PHE A 113 5.53 -22.22 -17.29
C PHE A 113 5.24 -22.13 -18.78
N THR A 114 4.25 -21.30 -19.17
CA THR A 114 3.91 -21.11 -20.59
C THR A 114 5.08 -20.49 -21.36
N LEU A 115 5.81 -19.54 -20.77
CA LEU A 115 6.98 -18.95 -21.41
C LEU A 115 8.09 -19.97 -21.66
N ARG A 116 8.40 -20.82 -20.68
CA ARG A 116 9.39 -21.90 -20.85
C ARG A 116 8.98 -22.89 -21.94
N LEU A 117 7.70 -23.24 -21.98
CA LEU A 117 7.15 -24.14 -22.98
C LEU A 117 7.26 -23.51 -24.39
N ILE A 118 6.87 -22.24 -24.53
CA ILE A 118 6.99 -21.49 -25.78
C ILE A 118 8.45 -21.42 -26.19
N MET A 119 9.36 -20.99 -25.32
CA MET A 119 10.79 -20.89 -25.63
C MET A 119 11.39 -22.22 -26.07
N ASN A 120 11.01 -23.33 -25.44
CA ASN A 120 11.48 -24.67 -25.84
C ASN A 120 10.95 -25.08 -27.22
N LEU A 121 9.68 -24.79 -27.53
CA LEU A 121 9.08 -25.12 -28.82
C LEU A 121 9.59 -24.20 -29.95
N THR A 122 9.63 -22.90 -29.70
CA THR A 122 10.00 -21.89 -30.70
C THR A 122 11.50 -21.75 -30.85
N GLY A 123 12.30 -22.03 -29.82
CA GLY A 123 13.76 -21.93 -29.87
C GLY A 123 14.35 -22.77 -31.00
N ASN A 124 13.91 -24.02 -31.13
CA ASN A 124 14.34 -24.90 -32.22
C ASN A 124 13.92 -24.42 -33.61
N ILE A 125 12.76 -23.75 -33.72
CA ILE A 125 12.23 -23.23 -34.99
C ILE A 125 12.95 -21.93 -35.37
N ILE A 126 13.18 -21.03 -34.42
CA ILE A 126 13.87 -19.76 -34.61
C ILE A 126 15.34 -20.00 -34.98
N ILE A 127 16.04 -20.91 -34.28
CA ILE A 127 17.43 -21.27 -34.63
C ILE A 127 17.51 -21.82 -36.06
N LYS A 128 16.56 -22.67 -36.47
CA LYS A 128 16.48 -23.17 -37.85
C LYS A 128 16.23 -22.04 -38.86
N LEU A 129 15.32 -21.11 -38.57
CA LEU A 129 15.02 -19.97 -39.44
C LEU A 129 16.18 -18.99 -39.57
N ILE A 130 16.91 -18.72 -38.48
CA ILE A 130 18.10 -17.86 -38.50
C ILE A 130 19.20 -18.48 -39.36
N ASN A 131 19.45 -19.79 -39.23
CA ASN A 131 20.40 -20.50 -40.07
C ASN A 131 20.01 -20.49 -41.56
N ILE A 132 18.71 -20.52 -41.88
CA ILE A 132 18.21 -20.46 -43.26
C ILE A 132 18.36 -19.04 -43.86
N THR A 133 18.14 -18.00 -43.05
CA THR A 133 18.10 -16.61 -43.54
C THR A 133 19.47 -15.94 -43.59
N ASN A 134 20.54 -16.58 -43.09
CA ASN A 134 21.91 -16.04 -43.06
C ASN A 134 21.99 -14.62 -42.45
N ILE A 135 21.01 -14.25 -41.63
CA ILE A 135 21.00 -12.99 -40.92
C ILE A 135 21.99 -13.15 -39.78
N ASN A 136 23.12 -12.45 -39.84
CA ASN A 136 24.11 -12.31 -38.77
C ASN A 136 23.54 -11.53 -37.56
N LEU A 137 22.36 -11.93 -37.08
CA LEU A 137 21.85 -11.55 -35.78
C LEU A 137 22.61 -12.41 -34.78
N SER A 138 23.57 -11.79 -34.08
CA SER A 138 24.39 -12.47 -33.08
C SER A 138 23.48 -13.25 -32.12
N ILE A 139 23.55 -14.57 -32.13
CA ILE A 139 22.73 -15.49 -31.32
C ILE A 139 22.72 -15.10 -29.82
N LYS A 140 23.81 -14.46 -29.35
CA LYS A 140 23.93 -13.85 -28.01
C LYS A 140 22.84 -12.83 -27.66
N SER A 141 22.24 -12.12 -28.61
CA SER A 141 21.17 -11.15 -28.33
C SER A 141 19.82 -11.83 -28.09
N PHE A 142 19.64 -13.05 -28.60
CA PHE A 142 18.39 -13.81 -28.43
C PHE A 142 18.38 -14.60 -27.10
N GLU A 143 19.53 -15.14 -26.67
CA GLU A 143 19.68 -15.78 -25.36
C GLU A 143 19.43 -14.82 -24.18
N ASN A 144 19.65 -13.51 -24.38
CA ASN A 144 19.40 -12.48 -23.37
C ASN A 144 17.94 -11.97 -23.32
N LEU A 145 17.02 -12.50 -24.14
CA LEU A 145 15.60 -12.13 -24.13
C LEU A 145 14.79 -12.94 -23.11
N SER A 146 15.27 -13.04 -21.87
CA SER A 146 14.46 -13.61 -20.78
C SER A 146 13.37 -12.61 -20.37
N PHE A 147 12.09 -12.98 -20.56
CA PHE A 147 10.96 -12.14 -20.14
C PHE A 147 10.48 -12.41 -18.71
N GLU A 148 11.19 -13.27 -17.97
CA GLU A 148 10.81 -13.66 -16.61
C GLU A 148 10.78 -12.44 -15.68
N ASN A 149 11.76 -11.54 -15.80
CA ASN A 149 11.85 -10.33 -14.97
C ASN A 149 10.65 -9.40 -15.15
N GLU A 150 10.18 -9.21 -16.39
CA GLU A 150 9.03 -8.36 -16.70
C GLU A 150 7.73 -8.97 -16.15
N ILE A 151 7.60 -10.30 -16.16
CA ILE A 151 6.48 -11.00 -15.53
C ILE A 151 6.49 -10.75 -14.01
N TYR A 152 7.63 -10.93 -13.35
CA TYR A 152 7.74 -10.69 -11.90
C TYR A 152 7.44 -9.23 -11.55
N LEU A 153 8.02 -8.28 -12.30
CA LEU A 153 7.87 -6.85 -12.04
C LEU A 153 6.43 -6.37 -12.26
N SER A 154 5.77 -6.82 -13.33
CA SER A 154 4.36 -6.50 -13.60
C SER A 154 3.41 -7.10 -12.56
N CYS A 155 3.65 -8.35 -12.12
CA CYS A 155 2.89 -8.97 -11.04
C CYS A 155 3.06 -8.21 -9.71
N LEU A 156 4.30 -7.88 -9.36
CA LEU A 156 4.62 -7.14 -8.14
C LEU A 156 3.98 -5.75 -8.14
N LEU A 157 4.07 -4.99 -9.23
CA LEU A 157 3.45 -3.66 -9.30
C LEU A 157 1.92 -3.76 -9.21
N SER A 158 1.33 -4.71 -9.93
CA SER A 158 -0.13 -4.93 -9.91
C SER A 158 -0.63 -5.30 -8.52
N PHE A 159 0.11 -6.18 -7.82
CA PHE A 159 -0.17 -6.56 -6.44
C PHE A 159 -0.14 -5.35 -5.52
N ILE A 160 0.92 -4.53 -5.57
CA ILE A 160 1.06 -3.33 -4.74
C ILE A 160 -0.09 -2.34 -5.00
N ILE A 161 -0.43 -2.09 -6.27
CA ILE A 161 -1.54 -1.21 -6.64
C ILE A 161 -2.84 -1.69 -6.00
N TYR A 162 -3.16 -2.98 -6.10
CA TYR A 162 -4.38 -3.54 -5.53
C TYR A 162 -4.38 -3.56 -3.99
N VAL A 163 -3.25 -3.81 -3.35
CA VAL A 163 -3.12 -3.70 -1.89
C VAL A 163 -3.41 -2.27 -1.44
N ILE A 164 -2.82 -1.27 -2.10
CA ILE A 164 -3.08 0.14 -1.81
C ILE A 164 -4.57 0.47 -2.04
N GLN A 165 -5.16 -0.01 -3.13
CA GLN A 165 -6.56 0.24 -3.46
C GLN A 165 -7.51 -0.39 -2.42
N LEU A 166 -7.21 -1.60 -1.92
CA LEU A 166 -7.97 -2.22 -0.84
C LEU A 166 -7.88 -1.39 0.44
N LEU A 167 -6.68 -0.94 0.83
CA LEU A 167 -6.49 -0.13 2.03
C LEU A 167 -7.22 1.22 1.93
N LEU A 168 -7.12 1.91 0.79
CA LEU A 168 -7.84 3.15 0.53
C LEU A 168 -9.36 2.91 0.50
N GLY A 169 -9.82 1.79 -0.06
CA GLY A 169 -11.21 1.38 -0.04
C GLY A 169 -11.73 1.20 1.39
N LEU A 170 -10.95 0.57 2.27
CA LEU A 170 -11.32 0.36 3.67
C LEU A 170 -11.42 1.70 4.43
N LYS A 171 -10.48 2.61 4.19
CA LYS A 171 -10.51 3.99 4.73
C LYS A 171 -11.76 4.73 4.29
N LYS A 172 -12.09 4.66 2.99
CA LYS A 172 -13.28 5.28 2.42
C LYS A 172 -14.56 4.66 2.99
N TYR A 173 -14.59 3.34 3.14
CA TYR A 173 -15.72 2.66 3.78
C TYR A 173 -15.95 3.16 5.21
N GLN A 174 -14.87 3.34 5.99
CA GLN A 174 -14.97 3.91 7.33
C GLN A 174 -15.54 5.33 7.31
N THR A 175 -15.09 6.20 6.40
CA THR A 175 -15.61 7.57 6.31
C THR A 175 -17.07 7.59 5.89
N ASP A 176 -17.43 6.80 4.88
CA ASP A 176 -18.79 6.72 4.36
C ASP A 176 -19.75 6.16 5.42
N MET A 177 -19.34 5.18 6.22
CA MET A 177 -20.15 4.67 7.33
C MET A 177 -20.37 5.68 8.44
N LEU A 178 -19.34 6.46 8.80
CA LEU A 178 -19.47 7.51 9.81
C LEU A 178 -20.38 8.65 9.34
N ASP A 179 -20.24 9.06 8.08
CA ASP A 179 -21.10 10.07 7.48
C ASP A 179 -22.56 9.56 7.35
N TYR A 180 -22.74 8.26 7.16
CA TYR A 180 -24.06 7.60 7.22
C TYR A 180 -24.67 7.64 8.62
N TYR A 181 -23.92 7.28 9.66
CA TYR A 181 -24.40 7.38 11.04
C TYR A 181 -24.70 8.82 11.48
N GLN A 182 -24.01 9.81 10.90
CA GLN A 182 -24.28 11.24 11.11
C GLN A 182 -25.48 11.76 10.30
N GLY A 183 -26.12 10.93 9.48
CA GLY A 183 -27.27 11.32 8.67
C GLY A 183 -26.90 12.25 7.49
N LYS A 184 -25.63 12.38 7.11
CA LYS A 184 -25.24 13.25 5.98
C LYS A 184 -25.76 12.77 4.62
N TYR A 185 -26.08 11.47 4.50
CA TYR A 185 -26.60 10.87 3.26
C TYR A 185 -28.11 10.95 3.10
N TYR A 186 -28.82 11.78 3.87
CA TYR A 186 -30.29 11.94 3.89
C TYR A 186 -30.96 12.29 2.53
N LYS A 187 -30.19 12.49 1.43
CA LYS A 187 -30.69 13.02 0.14
C LYS A 187 -30.45 12.15 -1.09
N LYS A 188 -29.78 11.00 -1.01
CA LYS A 188 -29.81 10.08 -2.16
C LYS A 188 -31.15 9.38 -2.14
N LYS A 189 -31.99 9.69 -3.14
CA LYS A 189 -33.27 9.03 -3.43
C LYS A 189 -33.23 7.57 -2.97
N GLN A 190 -33.75 7.30 -1.77
CA GLN A 190 -34.16 5.96 -1.36
C GLN A 190 -35.42 5.69 -2.18
N ASP A 191 -35.24 5.48 -3.48
CA ASP A 191 -36.31 5.10 -4.39
C ASP A 191 -36.82 3.74 -3.91
N PHE A 192 -37.83 3.72 -3.03
CA PHE A 192 -38.63 2.58 -2.58
C PHE A 192 -37.94 1.21 -2.70
N ILE A 193 -36.73 1.07 -2.17
CA ILE A 193 -35.98 -0.19 -2.25
C ILE A 193 -36.61 -1.12 -1.21
N SER A 194 -37.23 -2.21 -1.67
CA SER A 194 -37.81 -3.20 -0.76
C SER A 194 -36.74 -3.76 0.18
N SER A 195 -37.10 -4.02 1.43
CA SER A 195 -36.20 -4.62 2.43
C SER A 195 -35.57 -5.94 1.93
N SER A 196 -36.33 -6.73 1.17
CA SER A 196 -35.86 -7.96 0.53
C SER A 196 -34.71 -7.71 -0.46
N SER A 197 -34.79 -6.66 -1.28
CA SER A 197 -33.75 -6.33 -2.25
C SER A 197 -32.49 -5.75 -1.59
N VAL A 198 -32.62 -5.04 -0.46
CA VAL A 198 -31.47 -4.58 0.35
C VAL A 198 -30.73 -5.77 0.95
N LEU A 199 -31.46 -6.72 1.53
CA LEU A 199 -30.89 -7.95 2.08
C LEU A 199 -30.17 -8.75 1.00
N GLN A 200 -30.81 -8.99 -0.15
CA GLN A 200 -30.21 -9.71 -1.26
C GLN A 200 -28.90 -9.06 -1.73
N LYS A 201 -28.87 -7.73 -1.92
CA LYS A 201 -27.66 -7.00 -2.30
C LYS A 201 -26.54 -7.13 -1.26
N SER A 202 -26.90 -7.15 0.03
CA SER A 202 -25.94 -7.30 1.12
C SER A 202 -25.28 -8.69 1.13
N PHE A 203 -26.04 -9.75 0.81
CA PHE A 203 -25.49 -11.10 0.71
C PHE A 203 -24.55 -11.27 -0.49
N HIS A 204 -24.88 -10.69 -1.65
CA HIS A 204 -24.04 -10.80 -2.84
C HIS A 204 -22.85 -9.83 -2.86
N TYR A 205 -22.83 -8.82 -1.99
CA TYR A 205 -21.78 -7.80 -1.93
C TYR A 205 -20.37 -8.40 -1.90
N SER A 206 -20.14 -9.41 -1.05
CA SER A 206 -18.82 -10.03 -0.91
C SER A 206 -18.38 -10.72 -2.20
N GLY A 207 -19.29 -11.43 -2.87
CA GLY A 207 -19.00 -12.11 -4.14
C GLY A 207 -18.69 -11.11 -5.26
N TYR A 208 -19.48 -10.04 -5.35
CA TYR A 208 -19.23 -8.98 -6.33
C TYR A 208 -17.88 -8.30 -6.10
N GLN A 209 -17.56 -7.91 -4.87
CA GLN A 209 -16.28 -7.26 -4.56
C GLN A 209 -15.10 -8.13 -4.97
N VAL A 210 -15.11 -9.41 -4.59
CA VAL A 210 -14.02 -10.35 -4.91
C VAL A 210 -13.95 -10.62 -6.42
N GLY A 211 -15.09 -10.80 -7.09
CA GLY A 211 -15.14 -11.04 -8.54
C GLY A 211 -14.60 -9.87 -9.36
N TYR A 212 -15.03 -8.64 -9.05
CA TYR A 212 -14.51 -7.44 -9.72
C TYR A 212 -13.03 -7.22 -9.45
N LEU A 213 -12.57 -7.52 -8.23
CA LEU A 213 -11.15 -7.44 -7.90
C LEU A 213 -10.33 -8.44 -8.72
N ALA A 214 -10.78 -9.69 -8.81
CA ALA A 214 -10.09 -10.73 -9.57
C ALA A 214 -9.99 -10.36 -11.05
N TYR A 215 -11.10 -9.95 -11.66
CA TYR A 215 -11.13 -9.54 -13.06
C TYR A 215 -10.27 -8.30 -13.31
N GLY A 216 -10.41 -7.28 -12.47
CA GLY A 216 -9.61 -6.06 -12.59
C GLY A 216 -8.12 -6.31 -12.39
N PHE A 217 -7.73 -7.26 -11.53
CA PHE A 217 -6.34 -7.63 -11.31
C PHE A 217 -5.72 -8.21 -12.58
N ILE A 218 -6.43 -9.10 -13.27
CA ILE A 218 -5.96 -9.69 -14.53
C ILE A 218 -5.76 -8.59 -15.58
N VAL A 219 -6.73 -7.70 -15.76
CA VAL A 219 -6.65 -6.60 -16.74
C VAL A 219 -5.47 -5.67 -16.42
N ILE A 220 -5.30 -5.26 -15.15
CA ILE A 220 -4.18 -4.39 -14.81
C ILE A 220 -2.85 -5.11 -15.00
N ASN A 221 -2.77 -6.40 -14.67
CA ASN A 221 -1.54 -7.18 -14.80
C ASN A 221 -1.07 -7.21 -16.25
N TYR A 222 -1.97 -7.48 -17.20
CA TYR A 222 -1.66 -7.41 -18.62
C TYR A 222 -1.22 -6.01 -19.07
N PHE A 223 -1.91 -4.97 -18.61
CA PHE A 223 -1.54 -3.59 -18.92
C PHE A 223 -0.14 -3.24 -18.40
N MET A 224 0.17 -3.61 -17.16
CA MET A 224 1.48 -3.39 -16.54
C MET A 224 2.57 -4.21 -17.23
N PHE A 225 2.27 -5.43 -17.68
CA PHE A 225 3.18 -6.26 -18.45
C PHE A 225 3.54 -5.61 -19.80
N ILE A 226 2.54 -5.10 -20.54
CA ILE A 226 2.77 -4.36 -21.80
C ILE A 226 3.68 -3.15 -21.56
N ILE A 227 3.44 -2.38 -20.48
CA ILE A 227 4.30 -1.26 -20.11
C ILE A 227 5.74 -1.72 -19.85
N CYS A 228 5.93 -2.81 -19.11
CA CYS A 228 7.27 -3.35 -18.83
C CYS A 228 7.99 -3.76 -20.13
N LEU A 229 7.27 -4.37 -21.08
CA LEU A 229 7.84 -4.73 -22.38
C LEU A 229 8.26 -3.50 -23.20
N VAL A 230 7.43 -2.46 -23.22
CA VAL A 230 7.77 -1.20 -23.90
C VAL A 230 9.03 -0.60 -23.29
N PHE A 231 9.14 -0.55 -21.96
CA PHE A 231 10.35 -0.06 -21.30
C PHE A 231 11.58 -0.91 -21.65
N LYS A 232 11.46 -2.24 -21.60
CA LYS A 232 12.56 -3.13 -21.98
C LYS A 232 13.04 -2.86 -23.42
N LEU A 233 12.11 -2.73 -24.36
CA LEU A 233 12.41 -2.47 -25.76
C LEU A 233 13.10 -1.11 -25.97
N LEU A 234 12.68 -0.09 -25.23
CA LEU A 234 13.34 1.22 -25.22
C LEU A 234 14.80 1.11 -24.73
N PHE A 235 15.06 0.35 -23.65
CA PHE A 235 16.41 0.20 -23.12
C PHE A 235 17.32 -0.67 -23.99
N ILE A 236 16.78 -1.70 -24.66
CA ILE A 236 17.57 -2.58 -25.55
C ILE A 236 18.04 -1.84 -26.81
N HIS A 237 17.25 -0.91 -27.35
CA HIS A 237 17.60 -0.15 -28.54
C HIS A 237 17.96 1.31 -28.21
N PRO A 238 19.24 1.62 -27.88
CA PRO A 238 19.68 2.98 -27.52
C PRO A 238 19.49 4.00 -28.66
N LEU A 239 19.36 3.55 -29.90
CA LEU A 239 19.01 4.41 -31.04
C LEU A 239 17.55 4.90 -30.96
N LEU A 240 16.64 4.04 -30.53
CA LEU A 240 15.21 4.33 -30.45
C LEU A 240 14.93 5.31 -29.30
N THR A 241 15.62 5.15 -28.17
CA THR A 241 15.60 6.13 -27.07
C THR A 241 16.19 7.48 -27.48
N LYS A 242 17.29 7.51 -28.25
CA LYS A 242 17.82 8.78 -28.80
C LYS A 242 16.80 9.50 -29.68
N ILE A 243 16.11 8.79 -30.57
CA ILE A 243 15.08 9.37 -31.45
C ILE A 243 13.89 9.90 -30.63
N LEU A 244 13.36 9.09 -29.71
CA LEU A 244 12.26 9.49 -28.83
C LEU A 244 12.62 10.71 -27.98
N LEU A 245 13.80 10.73 -27.36
CA LEU A 245 14.24 11.84 -26.54
C LEU A 245 14.40 13.12 -27.37
N LYS A 246 14.87 13.02 -28.61
CA LYS A 246 14.99 14.17 -29.52
C LYS A 246 13.63 14.80 -29.86
N ILE A 247 12.55 14.01 -29.90
CA ILE A 247 11.19 14.50 -30.16
C ILE A 247 10.52 15.01 -28.87
N ILE A 248 10.67 14.27 -27.77
CA ILE A 248 9.98 14.56 -26.50
C ILE A 248 10.63 15.74 -25.76
N ALA A 249 11.96 15.85 -25.76
CA ALA A 249 12.66 16.93 -25.06
C ALA A 249 12.19 18.35 -25.46
N PRO A 250 12.11 18.73 -26.75
CA PRO A 250 11.64 20.07 -27.12
C PRO A 250 10.17 20.31 -26.74
N MET A 251 9.31 19.29 -26.83
CA MET A 251 7.91 19.37 -26.37
C MET A 251 7.83 19.68 -24.87
N ILE A 252 8.62 18.97 -24.05
CA ILE A 252 8.67 19.19 -22.60
C ILE A 252 9.20 20.59 -22.27
N ILE A 253 10.26 21.04 -22.96
CA ILE A 253 10.83 22.38 -22.76
C ILE A 253 9.80 23.45 -23.09
N LEU A 254 9.09 23.35 -24.22
CA LEU A 254 8.04 24.29 -24.60
C LEU A 254 6.88 24.29 -23.59
N PHE A 255 6.46 23.12 -23.13
CA PHE A 255 5.41 23.00 -22.12
C PHE A 255 5.82 23.64 -20.78
N ALA A 256 7.04 23.38 -20.32
CA ALA A 256 7.59 23.96 -19.11
C ALA A 256 7.72 25.49 -19.23
N LEU A 257 8.24 25.99 -20.36
CA LEU A 257 8.35 27.42 -20.65
C LEU A 257 6.98 28.10 -20.60
N LYS A 258 5.97 27.52 -21.26
CA LYS A 258 4.59 28.02 -21.22
C LYS A 258 4.10 28.11 -19.76
N HIS A 259 4.33 27.08 -18.96
CA HIS A 259 3.91 27.06 -17.56
C HIS A 259 4.61 28.13 -16.71
N ILE A 260 5.92 28.33 -16.92
CA ILE A 260 6.71 29.36 -16.23
C ILE A 260 6.21 30.75 -16.60
N ILE A 261 5.96 31.03 -17.89
CA ILE A 261 5.44 32.31 -18.35
C ILE A 261 4.08 32.61 -17.74
N VAL A 262 3.16 31.64 -17.77
CA VAL A 262 1.83 31.80 -17.13
C VAL A 262 1.98 32.07 -15.65
N TYR A 263 2.83 31.31 -14.94
CA TYR A 263 3.08 31.53 -13.51
C TYR A 263 3.62 32.95 -13.23
N CYS A 264 4.59 33.41 -14.02
CA CYS A 264 5.18 34.75 -13.89
C CYS A 264 4.15 35.86 -14.17
N LEU A 265 3.38 35.75 -15.25
CA LEU A 265 2.34 36.73 -15.59
C LEU A 265 1.27 36.80 -14.49
N THR A 266 0.79 35.65 -14.02
CA THR A 266 -0.23 35.62 -12.95
C THR A 266 0.30 36.26 -11.67
N LYS A 267 1.53 35.94 -11.26
CA LYS A 267 2.11 36.43 -10.01
C LYS A 267 2.50 37.92 -10.04
N TYR A 268 3.07 38.40 -11.14
CA TYR A 268 3.65 39.75 -11.20
C TYR A 268 2.74 40.79 -11.85
N PHE A 269 1.87 40.40 -12.78
CA PHE A 269 0.98 41.33 -13.48
C PHE A 269 -0.46 41.27 -12.96
N PHE A 270 -1.04 40.08 -12.82
CA PHE A 270 -2.49 39.97 -12.53
C PHE A 270 -2.84 40.01 -11.04
N LEU A 271 -2.00 39.48 -10.15
CA LEU A 271 -2.26 39.45 -8.70
C LEU A 271 -1.84 40.72 -7.94
N ARG A 272 -1.32 41.75 -8.65
CA ARG A 272 -0.83 42.99 -8.03
C ARG A 272 -1.74 44.21 -8.29
N ILE A 273 -2.90 44.01 -8.91
CA ILE A 273 -4.01 44.96 -9.06
C ILE A 273 -5.07 44.59 -8.02
#